data_AF-A0A523K0K4-F1
#
_entry.id   AF-A0A523K0K4-F1
#
_cell.length_a   1.000
_cell.length_b   1.000
_cell.length_c   1.000
_cell.angle_alpha   90.00
_cell.angle_beta   90.00
_cell.angle_gamma   90.00
#
_symmetry.space_group_name_H-M   'P 1'
#
loop_
_entity.id
_entity.type
_entity.pdbx_description
1 polymer ?
#
loop_
_entity_poly.entity_id
_entity_poly.type
_entity_poly.pdbx_seq_one_letter_code
_entity_poly.pdbx_strand_id
1 'polypeptide(L)'
;MAKKSKQSEREQEIGQHIGYRYDVNLVPDYARLTPFLESYMETMGWDDLNWLEDVHMGYEEGRPAVFDRNINGWVSIPENMPLPDGQQDRDMLARELLVKFQMSRRHPMVELNKAYGKF
;
A
#
# COMPACT_ATOMS: atom_id res chain seq x y z
N MET A 1 32.31 -11.87 -3.66
CA MET A 1 31.83 -12.93 -2.75
C MET A 1 30.32 -13.02 -2.90
N ALA A 2 29.78 -14.16 -3.33
CA ALA A 2 28.34 -14.31 -3.54
C ALA A 2 27.60 -14.39 -2.20
N LYS A 3 26.64 -13.49 -1.97
CA LYS A 3 25.77 -13.48 -0.79
C LYS A 3 24.90 -14.74 -0.85
N LYS A 4 25.05 -15.63 0.14
CA LYS A 4 24.21 -16.82 0.32
C LYS A 4 22.77 -16.34 0.57
N SER A 5 21.82 -16.62 -0.34
CA SER A 5 20.41 -16.32 -0.09
C SER A 5 19.91 -17.24 1.03
N LYS A 6 19.36 -16.67 2.10
CA LYS A 6 18.63 -17.43 3.13
C LYS A 6 17.25 -17.77 2.55
N GLN A 7 17.17 -18.89 1.86
CA GLN A 7 15.89 -19.40 1.36
C GLN A 7 15.07 -19.92 2.56
N SER A 8 13.88 -19.38 2.77
CA SER A 8 13.02 -19.77 3.91
C SER A 8 12.61 -21.24 3.79
N GLU A 9 12.30 -21.91 4.92
CA GLU A 9 11.81 -23.29 4.93
C GLU A 9 10.60 -23.46 3.99
N ARG A 10 9.74 -22.43 3.92
CA ARG A 10 8.58 -22.40 3.02
C ARG A 10 8.96 -22.39 1.54
N GLU A 11 10.02 -21.68 1.15
CA GLU A 11 10.50 -21.65 -0.23
C GLU A 11 11.16 -22.97 -0.66
N GLN A 12 11.79 -23.67 0.30
CA GLN A 12 12.34 -25.00 0.07
C GLN A 12 11.22 -26.03 -0.14
N GLU A 13 10.13 -25.92 0.61
CA GLU A 13 8.94 -26.79 0.49
C GLU A 13 8.25 -26.66 -0.88
N ILE A 14 8.08 -25.43 -1.37
CA ILE A 14 7.40 -25.16 -2.66
C ILE A 14 8.33 -25.25 -3.88
N GLY A 15 9.64 -25.41 -3.67
CA GLY A 15 10.64 -25.50 -4.75
C GLY A 15 10.78 -24.24 -5.60
N GLN A 16 10.29 -23.09 -5.12
CA GLN A 16 10.31 -21.81 -5.85
C GLN A 16 10.87 -20.71 -4.96
N HIS A 17 11.67 -19.84 -5.57
CA HIS A 17 12.12 -18.61 -4.91
C HIS A 17 11.09 -17.50 -5.14
N ILE A 18 10.56 -16.97 -4.04
CA ILE A 18 9.60 -15.87 -4.02
C ILE A 18 10.40 -14.58 -3.79
N GLY A 19 11.07 -14.10 -4.83
CA GLY A 19 12.04 -13.00 -4.72
C GLY A 19 11.48 -11.70 -4.12
N TYR A 20 10.21 -11.38 -4.38
CA TYR A 20 9.57 -10.15 -3.87
C TYR A 20 9.38 -10.16 -2.35
N ARG A 21 9.33 -11.33 -1.71
CA ARG A 21 9.21 -11.45 -0.24
C ARG A 21 10.42 -10.91 0.51
N TYR A 22 11.53 -10.71 -0.20
CA TYR A 22 12.77 -10.16 0.33
C TYR A 22 13.10 -8.78 -0.24
N ASP A 23 12.21 -8.21 -1.06
CA ASP A 23 12.40 -6.86 -1.58
C ASP A 23 12.05 -5.84 -0.49
N VAL A 24 13.10 -5.40 0.22
CA VAL A 24 12.99 -4.39 1.28
C VAL A 24 12.40 -3.07 0.79
N ASN A 25 12.37 -2.82 -0.52
CA ASN A 25 11.74 -1.61 -1.07
C ASN A 25 10.20 -1.68 -1.03
N LEU A 26 9.62 -2.87 -0.83
CA LEU A 26 8.17 -3.01 -0.68
C LEU A 26 7.72 -2.77 0.77
N VAL A 27 8.63 -2.89 1.73
CA VAL A 27 8.34 -2.63 3.15
C VAL A 27 8.23 -1.13 3.39
N PRO A 28 7.23 -0.66 4.16
CA PRO A 28 7.15 0.74 4.55
C PRO A 28 8.42 1.22 5.30
N ASP A 29 9.11 2.21 4.74
CA ASP A 29 10.14 2.98 5.46
C ASP A 29 9.50 3.99 6.44
N TYR A 30 9.49 3.65 7.73
CA TYR A 30 8.89 4.49 8.78
C TYR A 30 9.57 5.86 8.94
N ALA A 31 10.80 6.04 8.46
CA ALA A 31 11.44 7.36 8.45
C ALA A 31 10.81 8.32 7.43
N ARG A 32 9.96 7.81 6.53
CA ARG A 32 9.28 8.55 5.45
C ARG A 32 7.76 8.58 5.63
N LEU A 33 7.26 8.28 6.82
CA LEU A 33 5.83 8.42 7.12
C LEU A 33 5.37 9.82 6.76
N THR A 34 4.24 9.89 6.06
CA THR A 34 3.56 11.16 5.89
C THR A 34 2.90 11.56 7.21
N PRO A 35 2.67 12.87 7.46
CA PRO A 35 1.98 13.31 8.68
C PRO A 35 0.59 12.68 8.85
N PHE A 36 -0.07 12.33 7.73
CA PHE A 36 -1.34 11.62 7.77
C PHE A 36 -1.18 10.18 8.27
N LEU A 37 -0.20 9.43 7.75
CA LEU A 37 0.04 8.04 8.16
C LEU A 37 0.50 7.95 9.60
N GLU A 38 1.30 8.90 10.07
CA GLU A 38 1.68 9.01 11.49
C GLU A 38 0.44 9.19 12.39
N SER A 39 -0.43 10.15 12.06
CA SER A 39 -1.69 10.37 12.80
C SER A 39 -2.64 9.17 12.72
N TYR A 40 -2.65 8.48 11.57
CA TYR A 40 -3.45 7.28 11.38
C TYR A 40 -2.98 6.16 12.32
N MET A 41 -1.68 5.89 12.39
CA MET A 41 -1.12 4.88 13.31
C MET A 41 -1.44 5.22 14.77
N GLU A 42 -1.28 6.48 15.17
CA GLU A 42 -1.60 6.94 16.53
C GLU A 42 -3.08 6.73 16.85
N THR A 43 -3.98 7.11 15.93
CA THR A 43 -5.43 6.97 16.11
C THR A 43 -5.86 5.50 16.23
N MET A 44 -5.23 4.62 15.45
CA MET A 44 -5.54 3.19 15.45
C MET A 44 -4.86 2.44 16.61
N GLY A 45 -3.86 3.04 17.26
CA GLY A 45 -3.03 2.37 18.26
C GLY A 45 -2.19 1.25 17.66
N TRP A 46 -1.66 1.47 16.45
CA TRP A 46 -0.87 0.47 15.72
C TRP A 46 0.62 0.79 15.76
N ASP A 47 1.43 -0.25 15.91
CA ASP A 47 2.89 -0.14 15.93
C ASP A 47 3.51 -0.20 14.53
N ASP A 48 2.75 -0.62 13.50
CA ASP A 48 3.24 -0.84 12.14
C ASP A 48 2.17 -0.56 11.05
N LEU A 49 2.62 -0.51 9.79
CA LEU A 49 1.79 -0.39 8.58
C LEU A 49 1.95 -1.59 7.64
N ASN A 50 2.27 -2.78 8.15
CA ASN A 50 2.60 -3.93 7.32
C ASN A 50 1.44 -4.35 6.40
N TRP A 51 0.18 -4.12 6.80
CA TRP A 51 -0.98 -4.40 5.94
C TRP A 51 -1.02 -3.54 4.66
N LEU A 52 -0.23 -2.47 4.60
CA LEU A 52 -0.04 -1.59 3.44
C LEU A 52 1.24 -1.90 2.65
N GLU A 53 1.99 -2.96 2.98
CA GLU A 53 3.26 -3.30 2.30
C GLU A 53 3.07 -3.46 0.78
N ASP A 54 1.95 -4.07 0.39
CA ASP A 54 1.61 -4.41 -0.99
C ASP A 54 0.90 -3.27 -1.76
N VAL A 55 0.84 -2.06 -1.18
CA VAL A 55 0.26 -0.86 -1.76
C VAL A 55 1.36 0.09 -2.22
N HIS A 56 1.34 0.46 -3.50
CA HIS A 56 2.38 1.29 -4.12
C HIS A 56 1.83 2.21 -5.21
N MET A 57 2.64 3.18 -5.62
CA MET A 57 2.30 4.06 -6.74
C MET A 57 2.60 3.34 -8.06
N GLY A 58 1.56 3.07 -8.84
CA GLY A 58 1.67 2.47 -10.16
C GLY A 58 1.16 3.40 -11.26
N TYR A 59 0.94 2.83 -12.45
CA TYR A 59 0.36 3.53 -13.59
C TYR A 59 -0.75 2.69 -14.22
N GLU A 60 -1.95 3.26 -14.33
CA GLU A 60 -3.10 2.72 -15.04
C GLU A 60 -3.32 3.54 -16.31
N GLU A 61 -3.26 2.90 -17.48
CA GLU A 61 -3.39 3.59 -18.79
C GLU A 61 -2.43 4.80 -18.97
N GLY A 62 -1.24 4.72 -18.39
CA GLY A 62 -0.23 5.79 -18.44
C GLY A 62 -0.46 6.93 -17.45
N ARG A 63 -1.52 6.86 -16.64
CA ARG A 63 -1.79 7.81 -15.55
C ARG A 63 -1.34 7.23 -14.21
N PRO A 64 -0.75 8.04 -13.31
CA PRO A 64 -0.42 7.55 -11.99
C PRO A 64 -1.69 7.13 -11.25
N ALA A 65 -1.61 6.04 -10.52
CA ALA A 65 -2.71 5.49 -9.75
C ALA A 65 -2.16 4.69 -8.57
N VAL A 66 -2.92 4.63 -7.48
CA VAL A 66 -2.61 3.73 -6.37
C VAL A 66 -2.96 2.31 -6.79
N PHE A 67 -2.01 1.41 -6.68
CA PHE A 67 -2.22 -0.01 -6.91
C PHE A 67 -2.24 -0.75 -5.58
N ASP A 68 -3.35 -1.44 -5.31
CA ASP A 68 -3.49 -2.34 -4.17
C ASP A 68 -3.44 -3.79 -4.67
N ARG A 69 -2.30 -4.45 -4.41
CA ARG A 69 -2.08 -5.83 -4.84
C ARG A 69 -2.94 -6.83 -4.07
N ASN A 70 -3.36 -6.52 -2.84
CA ASN A 70 -4.16 -7.43 -2.03
C ASN A 70 -5.49 -7.79 -2.70
N ILE A 71 -6.06 -6.82 -3.41
CA ILE A 71 -7.33 -6.98 -4.15
C ILE A 71 -7.15 -6.92 -5.67
N ASN A 72 -5.91 -6.78 -6.15
CA ASN A 72 -5.58 -6.54 -7.55
C ASN A 72 -6.39 -5.38 -8.16
N GLY A 73 -6.41 -4.26 -7.45
CA GLY A 73 -7.28 -3.12 -7.75
C GLY A 73 -6.51 -1.81 -7.90
N TRP A 74 -7.10 -0.88 -8.66
CA TRP A 74 -6.55 0.45 -8.92
C TRP A 74 -7.45 1.53 -8.33
N VAL A 75 -6.84 2.56 -7.74
CA VAL A 75 -7.52 3.79 -7.34
C VAL A 75 -6.86 4.96 -8.04
N SER A 76 -7.61 5.58 -8.94
CA SER A 76 -7.15 6.73 -9.72
C SER A 76 -6.89 7.94 -8.82
N ILE A 77 -5.82 8.69 -9.09
CA ILE A 77 -5.50 9.94 -8.39
C ILE A 77 -5.75 11.15 -9.32
N PRO A 78 -5.88 12.38 -8.79
CA PRO A 78 -6.02 13.57 -9.62
C PRO A 78 -4.85 13.76 -10.59
N GLU A 79 -5.14 14.07 -11.86
CA GLU A 79 -4.11 14.15 -12.93
C GLU A 79 -2.98 15.15 -12.64
N ASN A 80 -3.28 16.24 -11.93
CA ASN A 80 -2.33 17.31 -11.65
C ASN A 80 -1.71 17.22 -10.24
N MET A 81 -1.82 16.07 -9.57
CA MET A 81 -1.18 15.87 -8.27
C MET A 81 0.34 15.76 -8.46
N PRO A 82 1.16 16.60 -7.77
CA PRO A 82 2.60 16.44 -7.82
C PRO A 82 3.00 15.12 -7.16
N LEU A 83 3.86 14.37 -7.85
CA LEU A 83 4.41 13.12 -7.32
C LEU A 83 5.85 13.34 -6.86
N PRO A 84 6.26 12.80 -5.70
CA PRO A 84 7.65 12.79 -5.28
C PRO A 84 8.55 12.10 -6.32
N ASP A 85 9.85 12.41 -6.34
CA ASP A 85 10.80 11.73 -7.23
C ASP A 85 11.22 10.35 -6.69
N GLY A 86 11.28 10.19 -5.36
CA GLY A 86 11.69 8.96 -4.69
C GLY A 86 10.59 7.90 -4.70
N GLN A 87 10.95 6.65 -5.04
CA GLN A 87 9.99 5.53 -5.06
C GLN A 87 9.33 5.32 -3.69
N GLN A 88 10.11 5.29 -2.61
CA GLN A 88 9.57 5.15 -1.25
C GLN A 88 8.57 6.27 -0.90
N ASP A 89 8.88 7.51 -1.26
CA ASP A 89 7.98 8.64 -0.98
C ASP A 89 6.68 8.54 -1.81
N ARG A 90 6.77 8.05 -3.06
CA ARG A 90 5.58 7.76 -3.89
C ARG A 90 4.73 6.65 -3.29
N ASP A 91 5.36 5.60 -2.77
CA ASP A 91 4.65 4.47 -2.19
C ASP A 91 4.00 4.86 -0.85
N MET A 92 4.67 5.68 -0.03
CA MET A 92 4.04 6.28 1.16
C MET A 92 2.83 7.16 0.79
N LEU A 93 2.96 7.97 -0.26
CA LEU A 93 1.82 8.74 -0.77
C LEU A 93 0.69 7.83 -1.24
N ALA A 94 0.99 6.72 -1.93
CA ALA A 94 -0.02 5.75 -2.37
C ALA A 94 -0.78 5.13 -1.19
N ARG A 95 -0.06 4.74 -0.14
CA ARG A 95 -0.61 4.21 1.12
C ARG A 95 -1.54 5.22 1.80
N GLU A 96 -1.09 6.47 1.92
CA GLU A 96 -1.92 7.57 2.44
C GLU A 96 -3.21 7.75 1.62
N LEU A 97 -3.08 7.76 0.29
CA LEU A 97 -4.22 7.98 -0.60
C LEU A 97 -5.23 6.84 -0.52
N LEU A 98 -4.79 5.58 -0.39
CA LEU A 98 -5.68 4.45 -0.17
C LEU A 98 -6.47 4.59 1.12
N VAL A 99 -5.80 4.90 2.24
CA VAL A 99 -6.46 5.06 3.54
C VAL A 99 -7.45 6.23 3.49
N LYS A 100 -7.07 7.37 2.91
CA LYS A 100 -7.97 8.52 2.70
C LYS A 100 -9.18 8.15 1.84
N PHE A 101 -8.99 7.35 0.80
CA PHE A 101 -10.07 6.87 -0.05
C PHE A 101 -11.04 5.98 0.74
N GLN A 102 -10.52 4.97 1.46
CA GLN A 102 -11.33 4.05 2.28
C GLN A 102 -12.11 4.77 3.38
N MET A 103 -11.52 5.81 3.99
CA MET A 103 -12.17 6.63 5.04
C MET A 103 -13.06 7.76 4.50
N SER A 104 -13.10 7.96 3.18
CA SER A 104 -13.85 9.06 2.59
C SER A 104 -15.34 8.93 2.85
N ARG A 105 -15.99 10.01 3.27
CA ARG A 105 -17.46 10.08 3.37
C ARG A 105 -18.17 9.88 2.02
N ARG A 106 -17.43 10.06 0.92
CA ARG A 106 -17.92 9.82 -0.46
C ARG A 106 -17.59 8.42 -0.97
N HIS A 107 -17.05 7.55 -0.12
CA HIS A 107 -16.72 6.19 -0.53
C HIS A 107 -18.00 5.42 -0.93
N PRO A 108 -18.02 4.67 -2.05
CA PRO A 108 -19.24 4.00 -2.53
C PRO A 108 -19.90 3.09 -1.49
N MET A 109 -19.12 2.46 -0.61
CA MET A 109 -19.64 1.62 0.46
C MET A 109 -20.49 2.39 1.48
N VAL A 110 -20.33 3.70 1.62
CA VAL A 110 -21.19 4.51 2.51
C VAL A 110 -22.62 4.52 1.99
N GLU A 111 -22.82 4.74 0.69
CA GLU A 111 -24.16 4.72 0.08
C GLU A 111 -24.73 3.31 0.03
N LEU A 112 -23.91 2.30 -0.26
CA LEU A 112 -24.34 0.90 -0.23
C LEU A 112 -24.77 0.47 1.19
N ASN A 113 -24.04 0.88 2.22
CA ASN A 113 -24.41 0.59 3.60
C ASN A 113 -25.71 1.30 4.01
N LYS A 114 -25.93 2.54 3.55
CA LYS A 114 -27.22 3.23 3.78
C LYS A 114 -28.39 2.51 3.10
N ALA A 115 -28.18 1.99 1.89
CA ALA A 115 -29.22 1.34 1.11
C ALA A 115 -29.52 -0.10 1.56
N TYR A 116 -28.50 -0.84 2.01
CA TYR A 116 -28.57 -2.30 2.20
C TYR A 116 -28.01 -2.80 3.54
N GLY A 117 -27.52 -1.92 4.41
CA GLY A 117 -26.98 -2.28 5.72
C GLY A 117 -28.02 -2.98 6.58
N LYS A 118 -27.63 -4.10 7.20
CA LYS A 118 -28.44 -4.76 8.22
C LYS A 118 -28.03 -4.23 9.59
N PHE A 119 -29.02 -4.14 10.48
CA PHE A 119 -29.01 -3.50 11.81
C PHE A 119 -27.68 -3.52 12.56
#